data_AF-A0A938B073-F1
#
_entry.id   AF-A0A938B073-F1
#
_cell.length_a   1.000
_cell.length_b   1.000
_cell.length_c   1.000
_cell.angle_alpha   90.00
_cell.angle_beta   90.00
_cell.angle_gamma   90.00
#
_symmetry.space_group_name_H-M   'P 1'
#
loop_
_entity.id
_entity.type
_entity.pdbx_description
1 polymer ?
#
loop_
_entity_poly.entity_id
_entity_poly.type
_entity_poly.pdbx_seq_one_letter_code
_entity_poly.pdbx_strand_id
1 'polypeptide(L)'
;MMRRNLALACHFCNRYKGPNLAGIDPTTGTLTRPFNPRIDIWNQHFQTQAGHIIGLTPVGRTTVYVLNMNRPDRVRVRRELEPEMFLR
;
A
#
# COMPACT_ATOMS: atom_id res chain seq x y z
N MET A 1 -4.98 -26.29 10.35
CA MET A 1 -4.25 -25.29 11.15
C MET A 1 -3.98 -24.04 10.31
N MET A 2 -4.74 -22.97 10.58
CA MET A 2 -4.58 -21.54 10.22
C MET A 2 -3.98 -21.11 8.84
N ARG A 3 -4.66 -21.41 7.72
CA ARG A 3 -4.32 -20.85 6.37
C ARG A 3 -4.88 -19.46 6.07
N ARG A 4 -5.78 -18.92 6.89
CA ARG A 4 -6.51 -17.67 6.60
C ARG A 4 -5.78 -16.37 6.95
N ASN A 5 -4.60 -16.44 7.58
CA ASN A 5 -3.86 -15.24 8.00
C ASN A 5 -2.65 -14.88 7.11
N LEU A 6 -2.42 -15.60 6.01
CA LEU A 6 -1.36 -15.29 5.05
C LEU A 6 -1.85 -14.35 3.94
N ALA A 7 -0.99 -13.44 3.50
CA ALA A 7 -1.17 -12.60 2.32
C ALA A 7 0.15 -12.58 1.56
N LEU A 8 0.10 -12.66 0.23
CA LEU A 8 1.31 -12.65 -0.60
C LEU A 8 2.00 -11.28 -0.51
N ALA A 9 3.27 -11.28 -0.10
CA ALA A 9 4.09 -10.07 -0.02
C ALA A 9 5.54 -10.39 -0.37
N CYS A 10 6.23 -9.46 -1.04
CA CYS A 10 7.67 -9.60 -1.24
C CYS A 10 8.42 -9.45 0.09
N HIS A 11 9.66 -9.96 0.17
CA HIS A 11 10.49 -9.90 1.38
C HIS A 11 10.60 -8.49 1.97
N PHE A 12 10.77 -7.47 1.12
CA PHE A 12 10.83 -6.07 1.55
C PHE A 12 9.50 -5.57 2.14
N CYS A 13 8.37 -5.80 1.47
CA CYS A 13 7.06 -5.41 1.99
C CYS A 13 6.76 -6.13 3.32
N ASN A 14 7.12 -7.41 3.41
CA ASN A 14 6.88 -8.19 4.62
C ASN A 14 7.74 -7.67 5.79
N ARG A 15 8.98 -7.25 5.53
CA ARG A 15 9.85 -6.62 6.54
C ARG A 15 9.30 -5.28 7.03
N TYR A 16 8.82 -4.41 6.13
CA TYR A 16 8.21 -3.14 6.53
C TYR A 16 6.85 -3.33 7.22
N LYS A 17 6.11 -4.40 6.88
CA LYS A 17 4.89 -4.77 7.59
C LYS A 17 5.20 -5.17 9.03
N GLY A 18 6.17 -6.07 9.25
CA GLY A 18 6.74 -6.39 10.56
C GLY A 18 5.71 -6.44 11.71
N PRO A 19 6.01 -5.83 12.88
CA PRO A 19 5.09 -5.73 14.00
C PRO A 19 4.10 -4.54 13.88
N ASN A 20 4.07 -3.84 12.74
CA ASN A 20 3.28 -2.60 12.60
C ASN A 20 1.78 -2.93 12.51
N LEU A 21 1.14 -3.01 13.67
CA LEU A 21 -0.32 -3.09 13.83
C LEU A 21 -0.99 -1.73 13.60
N ALA A 22 -0.24 -0.65 13.74
CA ALA A 22 -0.66 0.74 13.57
C ALA A 22 0.50 1.58 13.01
N GLY A 23 0.17 2.77 12.51
CA GLY A 23 1.11 3.81 12.11
C GLY A 23 0.49 5.19 12.28
N ILE A 24 1.30 6.23 12.17
CA ILE A 24 0.83 7.61 12.20
C ILE A 24 0.46 8.03 10.78
N ASP A 25 -0.76 8.53 10.58
CA ASP A 25 -1.15 9.14 9.31
C ASP A 25 -0.30 10.41 9.11
N PRO A 26 0.53 10.48 8.05
CA PRO A 26 1.46 11.60 7.86
C PRO A 26 0.75 12.94 7.65
N THR A 27 -0.54 12.95 7.31
CA THR A 27 -1.30 14.19 7.10
C THR A 27 -1.96 14.70 8.38
N THR A 28 -2.49 13.80 9.21
CA THR A 28 -3.28 14.20 10.39
C THR A 28 -2.51 14.06 11.71
N GLY A 29 -1.42 13.31 11.74
CA GLY A 29 -0.68 12.99 12.96
C GLY A 29 -1.37 11.95 13.84
N THR A 30 -2.52 11.41 13.41
CA THR A 30 -3.33 10.48 14.21
C THR A 30 -2.87 9.04 14.01
N LEU A 31 -2.89 8.25 15.10
CA LEU A 31 -2.66 6.81 15.05
C LEU A 31 -3.78 6.12 14.26
N THR A 32 -3.41 5.34 13.25
CA THR A 32 -4.34 4.63 12.37
C THR A 32 -3.79 3.24 12.02
N ARG A 33 -4.68 2.27 11.79
CA ARG A 33 -4.29 0.94 11.32
C ARG A 33 -3.84 0.97 9.83
N PRO A 34 -2.90 0.11 9.41
CA PRO A 34 -2.67 -0.15 8.00
C PRO A 34 -3.87 -0.84 7.33
N PHE A 35 -3.86 -0.83 6.00
CA PHE A 35 -4.84 -1.47 5.13
C PHE A 35 -4.87 -2.98 5.37
N ASN A 36 -6.08 -3.53 5.46
CA ASN A 36 -6.34 -4.94 5.63
C ASN A 36 -7.00 -5.48 4.35
N PRO A 37 -6.26 -6.21 3.50
CA PRO A 37 -6.74 -6.68 2.20
C PRO A 37 -7.90 -7.69 2.28
N ARG A 38 -8.32 -8.13 3.48
CA ARG A 38 -9.45 -9.04 3.67
C ARG A 38 -10.78 -8.35 3.93
N ILE A 39 -10.74 -7.08 4.35
CA ILE A 39 -11.94 -6.32 4.74
C ILE A 39 -12.02 -4.96 4.05
N ASP A 40 -10.89 -4.39 3.65
CA ASP A 40 -10.83 -3.08 3.02
C ASP A 40 -10.84 -3.21 1.49
N ILE A 41 -11.57 -2.31 0.82
CA ILE A 41 -11.67 -2.27 -0.64
C ILE A 41 -10.57 -1.34 -1.19
N TRP A 42 -9.70 -1.87 -2.04
CA TRP A 42 -8.53 -1.14 -2.56
C TRP A 42 -8.87 0.24 -3.12
N ASN A 43 -9.84 0.33 -4.05
CA ASN A 43 -10.21 1.58 -4.72
C ASN A 43 -10.84 2.64 -3.81
N GLN A 44 -11.23 2.28 -2.57
CA GLN A 44 -11.68 3.27 -1.58
C GLN A 44 -10.51 3.92 -0.84
N HIS A 45 -9.38 3.22 -0.73
CA HIS A 45 -8.22 3.66 0.04
C HIS A 45 -7.07 4.16 -0.82
N PHE A 46 -6.99 3.74 -2.08
CA PHE A 46 -5.84 4.01 -2.95
C PHE A 46 -6.24 4.40 -4.36
N GLN A 47 -5.38 5.22 -4.96
CA GLN A 47 -5.35 5.53 -6.39
C GLN A 47 -3.93 5.32 -6.92
N THR A 48 -3.79 4.89 -8.17
CA THR A 48 -2.49 4.83 -8.86
C THR A 48 -2.37 5.97 -9.85
N GLN A 49 -1.22 6.65 -9.86
CA GLN A 49 -0.93 7.73 -10.82
C GLN A 49 0.56 7.76 -11.13
N ALA A 50 0.92 7.54 -12.40
CA ALA A 50 2.30 7.56 -12.89
C ALA A 50 3.24 6.70 -12.01
N GLY A 51 2.86 5.45 -11.75
CA GLY A 51 3.57 4.48 -10.90
C GLY A 51 3.60 4.79 -9.40
N HIS A 52 2.98 5.88 -8.93
CA HIS A 52 2.79 6.14 -7.50
C HIS A 52 1.47 5.57 -7.01
N ILE A 53 1.46 5.10 -5.77
CA ILE A 53 0.25 4.71 -5.04
C ILE A 53 -0.09 5.85 -4.07
N ILE A 54 -1.20 6.52 -4.30
CA ILE A 54 -1.70 7.65 -3.51
C ILE A 54 -2.72 7.11 -2.50
N GLY A 55 -2.54 7.43 -1.22
CA GLY A 55 -3.50 7.10 -0.18
C GLY A 55 -4.61 8.15 -0.08
N LEU A 56 -5.88 7.75 -0.27
CA LEU A 56 -7.04 8.64 -0.27
C LEU A 56 -7.65 8.84 1.14
N THR A 57 -7.36 7.91 2.05
CA THR A 57 -7.89 7.87 3.42
C THR A 57 -6.75 7.84 4.43
N PRO A 58 -6.98 8.11 5.73
CA PRO A 58 -5.97 7.93 6.77
C PRO A 58 -5.33 6.54 6.76
N VAL A 59 -6.14 5.48 6.58
CA VAL A 59 -5.67 4.09 6.43
C VAL A 59 -4.75 3.96 5.22
N GLY A 60 -5.16 4.51 4.07
CA GLY A 60 -4.39 4.45 2.83
C GLY A 60 -3.04 5.18 2.95
N ARG A 61 -3.04 6.43 3.43
CA ARG A 61 -1.83 7.23 3.61
C ARG A 61 -0.85 6.60 4.59
N THR A 62 -1.38 6.14 5.74
CA THR A 62 -0.59 5.39 6.74
C THR A 62 0.04 4.17 6.10
N THR A 63 -0.71 3.40 5.31
CA THR A 63 -0.21 2.19 4.65
C THR A 63 0.91 2.49 3.67
N VAL A 64 0.70 3.47 2.78
CA VAL A 64 1.71 3.87 1.78
C VAL A 64 3.01 4.30 2.46
N TYR A 65 2.89 5.06 3.55
CA TYR A 65 4.02 5.53 4.34
C TYR A 65 4.74 4.39 5.07
N VAL A 66 4.03 3.66 5.93
CA VAL A 66 4.59 2.58 6.77
C VAL A 66 5.22 1.48 5.93
N LEU A 67 4.57 1.09 4.83
CA LEU A 67 5.08 0.02 3.95
C LEU A 67 6.07 0.52 2.89
N ASN A 68 6.37 1.82 2.89
CA ASN A 68 7.25 2.48 1.93
C ASN A 68 6.92 2.06 0.48
N MET A 69 5.65 2.17 0.11
CA MET A 69 5.13 1.62 -1.14
C MET A 69 5.67 2.35 -2.39
N ASN A 70 6.06 3.62 -2.24
CA ASN A 70 6.55 4.49 -3.30
C ASN A 70 8.07 4.69 -3.28
N ARG A 71 8.83 3.71 -2.80
CA ARG A 71 10.28 3.70 -2.98
C ARG A 71 10.63 3.89 -4.48
N PRO A 72 11.64 4.72 -4.86
CA PRO A 72 11.86 5.12 -6.25
C PRO A 72 12.01 3.97 -7.26
N ASP A 73 12.67 2.89 -6.87
CA ASP A 73 12.81 1.65 -7.64
C ASP A 73 11.45 1.02 -7.97
N ARG A 74 10.52 0.98 -7.00
CA ARG A 74 9.16 0.46 -7.19
C ARG A 74 8.30 1.35 -8.07
N VAL A 75 8.42 2.66 -7.91
CA VAL A 75 7.72 3.62 -8.77
C VAL A 75 8.19 3.47 -10.21
N ARG A 76 9.50 3.36 -10.44
CA ARG A 76 10.07 3.14 -11.77
C ARG A 76 9.53 1.85 -12.41
N VAL A 77 9.59 0.73 -11.69
CA VAL A 77 9.05 -0.55 -12.20
C VAL A 77 7.55 -0.43 -12.51
N ARG A 78 6.75 0.21 -11.65
CA ARG A 78 5.32 0.39 -11.94
C ARG A 78 5.07 1.29 -13.15
N ARG A 79 5.87 2.34 -13.38
CA ARG A 79 5.78 3.16 -14.59
C ARG A 79 6.09 2.36 -15.86
N GLU A 80 7.11 1.50 -15.80
CA GLU A 80 7.48 0.63 -16.93
C GLU A 80 6.42 -0.46 -17.18
N LEU A 81 5.76 -0.91 -16.11
CA LEU A 81 4.63 -1.85 -16.13
C LEU A 81 3.26 -1.17 -16.24
N GLU A 82 3.20 0.14 -16.51
CA GLU A 82 2.01 0.84 -16.99
C GLU A 82 2.10 0.87 -18.53
N PRO A 83 1.95 -0.27 -19.25
CA PRO A 83 1.70 -0.19 -20.68
C PRO A 83 0.34 0.48 -20.86
N GLU A 84 0.06 0.93 -22.09
CA GLU A 84 -1.21 1.42 -22.60
C GLU A 84 -2.43 0.52 -22.29
N MET A 85 -2.79 0.33 -21.03
CA MET A 85 -3.95 -0.45 -20.57
C MET A 85 -5.25 0.36 -20.67
N PHE A 86 -5.19 1.50 -21.38
CA PHE A 86 -6.28 2.40 -21.74
C PHE A 86 -6.37 2.64 -23.27
N LEU A 87 -5.81 1.74 -24.09
CA LEU A 87 -6.11 1.67 -25.53
C LEU A 87 -6.85 0.38 -25.95
N ARG A 88 -7.62 -0.23 -25.04
CA ARG A 88 -8.74 -1.12 -25.38
C ARG A 88 -9.89 -0.95 -24.42
#